data_AF-A0AAN7VJ93-F1
#
_entry.id   AF-A0AAN7VJ93-F1
#
_cell.length_a   1.000
_cell.length_b   1.000
_cell.length_c   1.000
_cell.angle_alpha   90.00
_cell.angle_beta   90.00
_cell.angle_gamma   90.00
#
_symmetry.space_group_name_H-M   'P 1'
#
loop_
_entity.id
_entity.type
_entity.pdbx_description
1 polymer ?
#
loop_
_entity_poly.entity_id
_entity_poly.type
_entity_poly.pdbx_seq_one_letter_code
_entity_poly.pdbx_strand_id
1 'polypeptide(L)'
;MFLDSEILLFSILYLLISGCIVYPPVEFISSGLTISSIFSSFLKSENEHFILYHIKRSIITLFIYSLLPLAYIIGLWFFNYSEEIISIWSTDKSLLWQLFTNSCFIFPLLALYQIKTWSDDNWKNHPIAVNLSKFCNNNGTWLSVASDINVEFRRIDKICIQTNAVSKIIATENWILKVTPLTIFVAHQSDATFNACHTDTHSISPDNSRQVQYVTIEVKSARDNVPSFNIRINTSDFKDLQDRLARPISILPNVLVHKSLMDKFVDTFKEVVKENPLYNTQEVS
;
A
#
# COMPACT_ATOMS: atom_id res chain seq x y z
N MET A 1 22.62 -15.77 -32.97
CA MET A 1 23.35 -14.61 -32.40
C MET A 1 22.53 -13.32 -32.46
N PHE A 2 22.05 -12.85 -33.61
CA PHE A 2 21.17 -11.65 -33.65
C PHE A 2 19.78 -11.91 -33.05
N LEU A 3 19.17 -13.07 -33.36
CA LEU A 3 17.85 -13.48 -32.82
C LEU A 3 17.85 -13.55 -31.28
N ASP A 4 18.90 -14.14 -30.70
CA ASP A 4 19.05 -14.27 -29.24
C ASP A 4 19.13 -12.91 -28.54
N SER A 5 19.76 -11.92 -29.19
CA SER A 5 19.90 -10.57 -28.65
C SER A 5 18.59 -9.79 -28.67
N GLU A 6 17.77 -9.96 -29.72
CA GLU A 6 16.48 -9.27 -29.86
C GLU A 6 15.45 -9.80 -28.85
N ILE A 7 15.44 -11.11 -28.61
CA ILE A 7 14.56 -11.75 -27.63
C ILE A 7 14.97 -11.38 -26.21
N LEU A 8 16.27 -11.33 -25.93
CA LEU A 8 16.80 -10.86 -24.65
C LEU A 8 16.39 -9.41 -24.41
N LEU A 9 16.55 -8.53 -25.40
CA LEU A 9 16.13 -7.13 -25.30
C LEU A 9 14.62 -7.01 -25.05
N PHE A 10 13.80 -7.75 -25.81
CA PHE A 10 12.35 -7.79 -25.63
C PHE A 10 11.99 -8.25 -24.20
N SER A 11 12.63 -9.32 -23.71
CA SER A 11 12.40 -9.87 -22.38
C SER A 11 12.74 -8.88 -21.27
N ILE A 12 13.87 -8.19 -21.38
CA ILE A 12 14.27 -7.14 -20.42
C ILE A 12 13.26 -6.00 -20.43
N LEU A 13 12.90 -5.51 -21.63
CA LEU A 13 11.94 -4.41 -21.76
C LEU A 13 10.58 -4.81 -21.18
N TYR A 14 10.11 -6.01 -21.48
CA TYR A 14 8.85 -6.54 -20.97
C TYR A 14 8.86 -6.67 -19.44
N LEU A 15 9.96 -7.16 -18.86
CA LEU A 15 10.12 -7.24 -17.41
C LEU A 15 10.07 -5.85 -16.77
N LEU A 16 10.76 -4.87 -17.37
CA LEU A 16 10.76 -3.49 -16.88
C LEU A 16 9.34 -2.90 -16.91
N ILE A 17 8.63 -3.03 -18.03
CA ILE A 17 7.24 -2.57 -18.17
C ILE A 17 6.31 -3.29 -17.18
N SER A 18 6.44 -4.61 -17.03
CA SER A 18 5.67 -5.39 -16.06
C SER A 18 5.94 -4.94 -14.62
N GLY A 19 7.22 -4.63 -14.31
CA GLY A 19 7.63 -4.03 -13.06
C GLY A 19 6.95 -2.68 -12.81
N CYS A 20 6.87 -1.82 -13.83
CA CYS A 20 6.14 -0.55 -13.75
C CYS A 20 4.61 -0.74 -13.61
N ILE A 21 4.02 -1.81 -14.13
CA ILE A 21 2.58 -2.09 -13.91
C ILE A 21 2.33 -2.54 -12.46
N VAL A 22 3.21 -3.39 -11.93
CA VAL A 22 3.06 -3.95 -10.56
C VAL A 22 3.44 -2.92 -9.49
N TYR A 23 4.47 -2.12 -9.74
CA TYR A 23 4.97 -1.07 -8.86
C TYR A 23 5.21 0.21 -9.69
N PRO A 24 4.14 1.00 -9.93
CA PRO A 24 4.22 2.16 -10.81
C PRO A 24 5.13 3.23 -10.22
N PRO A 25 6.12 3.72 -10.99
CA PRO A 25 6.94 4.84 -10.54
C PRO A 25 6.11 6.14 -10.55
N VAL A 26 6.63 7.20 -9.94
CA VAL A 26 5.89 8.46 -9.73
C VAL A 26 5.47 9.11 -11.06
N GLU A 27 6.22 8.87 -12.13
CA GLU A 27 5.94 9.32 -13.49
C GLU A 27 4.68 8.63 -14.07
N PHE A 28 4.49 7.35 -13.78
CA PHE A 28 3.29 6.61 -14.20
C PHE A 28 2.07 7.04 -13.39
N ILE A 29 2.26 7.29 -12.09
CA ILE A 29 1.20 7.77 -11.21
C ILE A 29 0.73 9.17 -11.66
N SER A 30 1.67 10.08 -11.91
CA SER A 30 1.37 11.45 -12.37
C SER A 30 0.78 11.50 -13.77
N SER A 31 1.19 10.60 -14.67
CA SER A 31 0.62 10.46 -16.01
C SER A 31 -0.75 9.76 -16.02
N GLY A 32 -1.24 9.28 -14.87
CA GLY A 32 -2.50 8.56 -14.77
C GLY A 32 -2.46 7.15 -15.37
N LEU A 33 -1.29 6.56 -15.60
CA LEU A 33 -1.10 5.20 -16.09
C LEU A 33 -1.18 4.17 -14.93
N THR A 34 -2.19 4.31 -14.09
CA THR A 34 -2.46 3.36 -13.00
C THR A 34 -3.70 2.54 -13.31
N ILE A 35 -3.75 1.32 -12.80
CA ILE A 35 -4.92 0.42 -12.94
C ILE A 35 -6.21 1.13 -12.49
N SER A 36 -6.13 1.98 -11.46
CA SER A 36 -7.28 2.71 -10.94
C SER A 36 -7.81 3.77 -11.92
N SER A 37 -6.91 4.44 -12.65
CA SER A 37 -7.27 5.47 -13.62
C SER A 37 -7.81 4.86 -14.92
N ILE A 38 -7.16 3.81 -15.43
CA ILE A 38 -7.56 3.11 -16.66
C ILE A 38 -8.97 2.52 -16.51
N PHE A 39 -9.28 1.94 -15.35
CA PHE A 39 -10.58 1.34 -15.06
C PHE A 39 -11.52 2.25 -14.25
N SER A 40 -11.29 3.57 -14.26
CA SER A 40 -12.05 4.55 -13.49
C SER A 40 -13.57 4.47 -13.71
N SER A 41 -14.00 4.27 -14.96
CA SER A 41 -15.42 4.11 -15.30
C SER A 41 -16.07 2.88 -14.64
N PHE A 42 -15.33 1.79 -14.44
CA PHE A 42 -15.86 0.57 -13.82
C PHE A 42 -15.80 0.63 -12.28
N LEU A 43 -14.72 1.22 -11.77
CA LEU A 43 -14.44 1.40 -10.35
C LEU A 43 -15.43 2.36 -9.67
N LYS A 44 -15.91 3.38 -10.41
CA LYS A 44 -16.70 4.51 -9.90
C LYS A 44 -15.90 5.35 -8.89
N SER A 45 -16.56 6.26 -8.18
CA SER A 45 -15.94 7.17 -7.22
C SER A 45 -15.51 6.45 -5.94
N GLU A 46 -14.24 6.60 -5.56
CA GLU A 46 -13.71 6.12 -4.29
C GLU A 46 -14.42 6.76 -3.08
N ASN A 47 -14.81 8.04 -3.20
CA ASN A 47 -15.44 8.78 -2.11
C ASN A 47 -16.87 8.30 -1.81
N GLU A 48 -17.58 7.72 -2.77
CA GLU A 48 -18.95 7.24 -2.55
C GLU A 48 -18.96 5.87 -1.88
N HIS A 49 -18.24 4.90 -2.44
CA HIS A 49 -18.27 3.52 -1.99
C HIS A 49 -16.86 2.97 -1.83
N PHE A 50 -16.13 3.51 -0.84
CA PHE A 50 -14.73 3.20 -0.58
C PHE A 50 -14.42 1.69 -0.51
N ILE A 51 -15.16 0.92 0.28
CA ILE A 51 -14.92 -0.52 0.42
C ILE A 51 -15.16 -1.27 -0.90
N LEU A 52 -16.29 -1.01 -1.56
CA LEU A 52 -16.64 -1.68 -2.82
C LEU A 52 -15.69 -1.29 -3.96
N TYR A 53 -15.27 -0.03 -4.01
CA TYR A 53 -14.26 0.47 -4.92
C TYR A 53 -12.97 -0.33 -4.78
N HIS A 54 -12.50 -0.57 -3.56
CA HIS A 54 -11.29 -1.34 -3.32
C HIS A 54 -11.43 -2.85 -3.55
N ILE A 55 -12.61 -3.44 -3.33
CA ILE A 55 -12.90 -4.81 -3.76
C ILE A 55 -12.79 -4.93 -5.28
N LYS A 56 -13.46 -4.03 -6.02
CA LYS A 56 -13.38 -3.98 -7.50
C LYS A 56 -11.97 -3.76 -8.00
N ARG A 57 -11.22 -2.87 -7.34
CA ARG A 57 -9.81 -2.62 -7.69
C ARG A 57 -8.95 -3.84 -7.46
N SER A 58 -9.15 -4.56 -6.36
CA SER A 58 -8.40 -5.79 -6.05
C SER A 58 -8.63 -6.86 -7.12
N ILE A 59 -9.88 -7.13 -7.52
CA ILE A 59 -10.16 -8.15 -8.54
C ILE A 59 -9.58 -7.79 -9.91
N ILE A 60 -9.63 -6.51 -10.31
CA ILE A 60 -9.02 -6.05 -11.55
C ILE A 60 -7.50 -6.20 -11.48
N THR A 61 -6.90 -5.80 -10.36
CA THR A 61 -5.45 -5.88 -10.16
C THR A 61 -4.99 -7.35 -10.18
N LEU A 62 -5.70 -8.24 -9.49
CA LEU A 62 -5.42 -9.68 -9.50
C LEU A 62 -5.47 -10.25 -10.92
N PHE A 63 -6.49 -9.87 -11.70
CA PHE A 63 -6.64 -10.32 -13.08
C PHE A 63 -5.55 -9.76 -14.01
N ILE A 64 -5.20 -8.49 -13.88
CA ILE A 64 -4.10 -7.90 -14.68
C ILE A 64 -2.77 -8.56 -14.34
N TYR A 65 -2.49 -8.79 -13.05
CA TYR A 65 -1.24 -9.42 -12.63
C TYR A 65 -1.15 -10.87 -13.10
N SER A 66 -2.25 -11.61 -13.10
CA SER A 66 -2.27 -12.98 -13.63
C SER A 66 -2.12 -13.03 -15.15
N LEU A 67 -2.49 -11.96 -15.87
CA LEU A 67 -2.30 -11.84 -17.32
C LEU A 67 -0.87 -11.44 -17.73
N LEU A 68 -0.03 -10.92 -16.83
CA LEU A 68 1.34 -10.48 -17.19
C LEU A 68 2.19 -11.62 -17.79
N PRO A 69 2.21 -12.86 -17.28
CA PRO A 69 2.94 -13.95 -17.92
C PRO A 69 2.35 -14.34 -19.28
N LEU A 70 1.02 -14.31 -19.41
CA LEU A 70 0.35 -14.64 -20.68
C LEU A 70 0.65 -13.60 -21.77
N ALA A 71 0.60 -12.31 -21.41
CA ALA A 71 0.91 -11.22 -22.32
C ALA A 71 2.36 -11.25 -22.83
N TYR A 72 3.30 -11.82 -22.06
CA TYR A 72 4.66 -12.07 -22.54
C TYR A 72 4.69 -13.08 -23.69
N ILE A 73 4.00 -14.22 -23.55
CA ILE A 73 3.92 -15.25 -24.60
C ILE A 73 3.23 -14.69 -25.85
N ILE A 74 2.13 -13.96 -25.67
CA ILE A 74 1.43 -13.30 -26.77
C ILE A 74 2.34 -12.29 -27.48
N GLY A 75 3.14 -11.53 -26.73
CA GLY A 75 4.12 -10.60 -27.28
C GLY A 75 5.18 -11.33 -28.13
N LEU A 76 5.78 -12.41 -27.62
CA LEU A 76 6.72 -13.23 -28.40
C LEU A 76 6.09 -13.76 -29.70
N TRP A 77 4.82 -14.16 -29.63
CA TRP A 77 4.09 -14.63 -30.80
C TRP A 77 3.88 -13.51 -31.84
N PHE A 78 3.52 -12.31 -31.38
CA PHE A 78 3.29 -11.14 -32.25
C PHE A 78 4.56 -10.69 -32.98
N PHE A 79 5.72 -10.78 -32.34
CA PHE A 79 7.02 -10.48 -32.96
C PHE A 79 7.59 -11.64 -33.82
N ASN A 80 6.76 -12.64 -34.12
CA ASN A 80 7.08 -13.76 -35.00
C ASN A 80 8.21 -14.69 -34.48
N TYR A 81 8.40 -14.76 -33.16
CA TYR A 81 9.28 -15.75 -32.50
C TYR A 81 8.54 -17.08 -32.27
N SER A 82 7.63 -17.46 -33.17
CA SER A 82 6.75 -18.62 -33.03
C SER A 82 7.50 -19.94 -32.97
N GLU A 83 8.60 -20.07 -33.72
CA GLU A 83 9.48 -21.25 -33.72
C GLU A 83 10.05 -21.51 -32.32
N GLU A 84 10.39 -20.45 -31.58
CA GLU A 84 10.89 -20.59 -30.21
C GLU A 84 9.78 -20.98 -29.24
N ILE A 85 8.57 -20.44 -29.38
CA ILE A 85 7.41 -20.83 -28.57
C ILE A 85 7.07 -22.32 -28.78
N ILE A 86 7.09 -22.78 -30.03
CA ILE A 86 6.86 -24.18 -30.38
C ILE A 86 7.99 -25.05 -29.80
N SER A 87 9.25 -24.59 -29.87
CA SER A 87 10.38 -25.28 -29.24
C SER A 87 10.26 -25.36 -27.70
N ILE A 88 9.66 -24.36 -27.05
CA ILE A 88 9.41 -24.34 -25.60
C ILE A 88 8.34 -25.37 -25.21
N TRP A 89 7.35 -25.59 -26.09
CA TRP A 89 6.33 -26.61 -25.92
C TRP A 89 6.79 -28.02 -26.30
N SER A 90 7.88 -28.15 -27.04
CA SER A 90 8.45 -29.46 -27.39
C SER A 90 9.06 -30.16 -26.16
N THR A 91 8.91 -31.48 -26.13
CA THR A 91 9.29 -32.35 -25.00
C THR A 91 10.80 -32.34 -24.69
N ASP A 92 11.63 -31.83 -25.60
CA ASP A 92 13.10 -31.87 -25.51
C ASP A 92 13.71 -30.74 -24.66
N LYS A 93 12.92 -29.73 -24.23
CA LYS A 93 13.40 -28.64 -23.36
C LYS A 93 13.17 -28.91 -21.86
N SER A 94 13.92 -28.17 -21.04
CA SER A 94 13.88 -28.24 -19.57
C SER A 94 12.47 -28.12 -19.00
N LEU A 95 12.14 -28.97 -18.02
CA LEU A 95 10.85 -29.02 -17.30
C LEU A 95 10.39 -27.65 -16.78
N LEU A 96 11.32 -26.75 -16.44
CA LEU A 96 11.00 -25.39 -15.99
C LEU A 96 10.26 -24.55 -17.04
N TRP A 97 10.64 -24.69 -18.31
CA TRP A 97 10.01 -23.96 -19.42
C TRP A 97 8.59 -24.43 -19.68
N GLN A 98 8.35 -25.73 -19.57
CA GLN A 98 7.00 -26.32 -19.68
C GLN A 98 6.12 -25.90 -18.51
N LEU A 99 6.64 -25.86 -17.28
CA LEU A 99 5.90 -25.36 -16.13
C LEU A 99 5.55 -23.87 -16.29
N PHE A 100 6.49 -23.07 -16.79
CA PHE A 100 6.27 -21.64 -17.04
C PHE A 100 5.15 -21.41 -18.05
N THR A 101 5.17 -22.05 -19.22
CA THR A 101 4.12 -21.87 -20.23
C THR A 101 2.76 -22.35 -19.77
N ASN A 102 2.69 -23.49 -19.08
CA ASN A 102 1.44 -23.96 -18.49
C ASN A 102 0.92 -22.98 -17.43
N SER A 103 1.80 -22.43 -16.58
CA SER A 103 1.42 -21.45 -15.56
C SER A 103 0.80 -20.18 -16.14
N CYS A 104 1.21 -19.77 -17.36
CA CYS A 104 0.68 -18.58 -18.02
C CYS A 104 -0.82 -18.69 -18.35
N PHE A 105 -1.33 -19.90 -18.60
CA PHE A 105 -2.76 -20.13 -18.81
C PHE A 105 -3.49 -20.46 -17.50
N ILE A 106 -2.82 -21.19 -16.60
CA ILE A 106 -3.41 -21.60 -15.31
C ILE A 106 -3.67 -20.37 -14.41
N PHE A 107 -2.76 -19.40 -14.32
CA PHE A 107 -2.94 -18.25 -13.44
C PHE A 107 -4.16 -17.37 -13.78
N PRO A 108 -4.41 -16.95 -15.04
CA PRO A 108 -5.63 -16.24 -15.40
C PRO A 108 -6.90 -17.04 -15.12
N LEU A 109 -6.90 -18.35 -15.40
CA LEU A 109 -8.05 -19.22 -15.14
C LEU A 109 -8.36 -19.33 -13.65
N LEU A 110 -7.33 -19.52 -12.82
CA LEU A 110 -7.48 -19.54 -11.36
C LEU A 110 -7.95 -18.17 -10.83
N ALA A 111 -7.43 -17.07 -11.36
CA ALA A 111 -7.88 -15.73 -10.99
C ALA A 111 -9.37 -15.53 -11.32
N LEU A 112 -9.82 -15.91 -12.52
CA LEU A 112 -11.23 -15.83 -12.92
C LEU A 112 -12.12 -16.73 -12.05
N TYR A 113 -11.67 -17.95 -11.76
CA TYR A 113 -12.37 -18.86 -10.85
C TYR A 113 -12.52 -18.24 -9.45
N GLN A 114 -11.44 -17.66 -8.92
CA GLN A 114 -11.46 -16.98 -7.62
C GLN A 114 -12.37 -15.75 -7.60
N ILE A 115 -12.37 -14.95 -8.68
CA ILE A 115 -13.25 -13.78 -8.81
C ILE A 115 -14.72 -14.22 -8.87
N LYS A 116 -15.01 -15.30 -9.58
CA LYS A 116 -16.36 -15.86 -9.65
C LYS A 116 -16.85 -16.33 -8.28
N THR A 117 -16.05 -17.12 -7.56
CA THR A 117 -16.41 -17.60 -6.22
C THR A 117 -16.60 -16.46 -5.22
N TRP A 118 -15.86 -15.36 -5.35
CA TRP A 118 -16.11 -14.14 -4.56
C TRP A 118 -17.39 -13.42 -4.96
N SER A 119 -17.71 -13.37 -6.26
CA SER A 119 -18.90 -12.69 -6.75
C SER A 119 -20.21 -13.39 -6.35
N ASP A 120 -20.21 -14.73 -6.23
CA ASP A 120 -21.41 -15.52 -5.98
C ASP A 120 -22.05 -15.22 -4.59
N ASP A 121 -21.25 -14.94 -3.57
CA ASP A 121 -21.70 -14.68 -2.18
C ASP A 121 -21.68 -13.19 -1.80
N ASN A 122 -22.05 -12.30 -2.74
CA ASN A 122 -21.99 -10.84 -2.51
C ASN A 122 -20.63 -10.38 -1.95
N TRP A 123 -19.50 -10.96 -2.41
CA TRP A 123 -18.15 -10.62 -1.93
C TRP A 123 -17.84 -11.02 -0.49
N LYS A 124 -18.69 -11.79 0.21
CA LYS A 124 -18.46 -12.21 1.61
C LYS A 124 -17.13 -12.94 1.80
N ASN A 125 -16.76 -13.78 0.83
CA ASN A 125 -15.52 -14.58 0.87
C ASN A 125 -14.28 -13.79 0.39
N HIS A 126 -14.46 -12.54 -0.04
CA HIS A 126 -13.35 -11.70 -0.47
C HIS A 126 -12.47 -11.32 0.74
N PRO A 127 -11.13 -11.30 0.63
CA PRO A 127 -10.24 -11.01 1.76
C PRO A 127 -10.55 -9.71 2.52
N ILE A 128 -10.98 -8.67 1.81
CA ILE A 128 -11.41 -7.40 2.43
C ILE A 128 -12.68 -7.61 3.28
N ALA A 129 -13.68 -8.32 2.77
CA ALA A 129 -14.91 -8.59 3.51
C ALA A 129 -14.66 -9.48 4.72
N VAL A 130 -13.79 -10.49 4.59
CA VAL A 130 -13.36 -11.35 5.69
C VAL A 130 -12.58 -10.57 6.76
N ASN A 131 -11.77 -9.58 6.37
CA ASN A 131 -11.11 -8.69 7.32
C ASN A 131 -12.13 -7.80 8.05
N LEU A 132 -13.12 -7.27 7.35
CA LEU A 132 -14.18 -6.46 7.94
C LEU A 132 -15.12 -7.26 8.84
N SER A 133 -15.41 -8.53 8.52
CA SER A 133 -16.30 -9.36 9.31
C SER A 133 -15.77 -9.63 10.72
N LYS A 134 -14.46 -9.50 10.95
CA LYS A 134 -13.83 -9.59 12.28
C LYS A 134 -14.21 -8.43 13.20
N PHE A 135 -14.67 -7.32 12.61
CA PHE A 135 -15.12 -6.15 13.35
C PHE A 135 -16.63 -6.13 13.58
N CYS A 136 -17.37 -7.09 13.03
CA CYS A 136 -18.79 -7.21 13.27
C CYS A 136 -19.08 -7.61 14.72
N ASN A 137 -20.08 -6.97 15.31
CA ASN A 137 -20.71 -7.44 16.54
C ASN A 137 -21.59 -8.68 16.22
N ASN A 138 -21.98 -9.45 17.24
CA ASN A 138 -22.62 -10.78 17.11
C ASN A 138 -23.79 -10.89 16.11
N ASN A 139 -24.47 -9.80 15.77
CA ASN A 139 -25.62 -9.79 14.85
C ASN A 139 -25.38 -8.97 13.55
N GLY A 140 -24.16 -8.45 13.34
CA GLY A 140 -23.82 -7.56 12.22
C GLY A 140 -23.23 -8.31 11.03
N THR A 141 -23.52 -7.82 9.81
CA THR A 141 -22.83 -8.27 8.59
C THR A 141 -21.65 -7.34 8.28
N TRP A 142 -20.65 -7.83 7.56
CA TRP A 142 -19.49 -7.00 7.16
C TRP A 142 -19.90 -5.74 6.37
N LEU A 143 -21.10 -5.76 5.75
CA LEU A 143 -21.70 -4.63 5.06
C LEU A 143 -22.01 -3.45 5.99
N SER A 144 -22.38 -3.69 7.27
CA SER A 144 -22.61 -2.59 8.21
C SER A 144 -21.31 -1.87 8.53
N VAL A 145 -20.26 -2.62 8.86
CA VAL A 145 -18.91 -2.07 9.08
C VAL A 145 -18.40 -1.35 7.82
N ALA A 146 -18.66 -1.92 6.64
CA ALA A 146 -18.30 -1.27 5.38
C ALA A 146 -19.05 0.06 5.18
N SER A 147 -20.33 0.13 5.55
CA SER A 147 -21.13 1.35 5.50
C SER A 147 -20.60 2.40 6.48
N ASP A 148 -20.26 2.00 7.70
CA ASP A 148 -19.70 2.90 8.72
C ASP A 148 -18.39 3.52 8.23
N ILE A 149 -17.48 2.69 7.69
CA ILE A 149 -16.22 3.16 7.08
C ILE A 149 -16.50 4.09 5.89
N ASN A 150 -17.48 3.78 5.04
CA ASN A 150 -17.81 4.64 3.89
C ASN A 150 -18.31 6.02 4.33
N VAL A 151 -19.14 6.07 5.37
CA VAL A 151 -19.65 7.34 5.92
C VAL A 151 -18.50 8.15 6.54
N GLU A 152 -17.61 7.49 7.27
CA GLU A 152 -16.47 8.16 7.89
C GLU A 152 -15.43 8.61 6.86
N PHE A 153 -15.19 7.82 5.81
CA PHE A 153 -14.31 8.17 4.71
C PHE A 153 -14.81 9.38 3.91
N ARG A 154 -16.11 9.70 3.93
CA ARG A 154 -16.63 10.89 3.25
C ARG A 154 -16.33 12.19 3.98
N ARG A 155 -15.93 12.12 5.25
CA ARG A 155 -15.64 13.31 6.05
C ARG A 155 -14.34 13.98 5.60
N ILE A 156 -14.27 15.29 5.81
CA ILE A 156 -13.18 16.15 5.33
C ILE A 156 -11.93 15.99 6.21
N ASP A 157 -12.11 15.58 7.46
CA ASP A 157 -11.08 15.48 8.50
C ASP A 157 -10.26 14.17 8.43
N LYS A 158 -10.34 13.43 7.32
CA LYS A 158 -9.53 12.23 7.08
C LYS A 158 -8.10 12.60 6.69
N ILE A 159 -7.14 11.81 7.16
CA ILE A 159 -5.74 11.92 6.75
C ILE A 159 -5.43 10.77 5.79
N CYS A 160 -4.89 11.11 4.62
CA CYS A 160 -4.46 10.17 3.59
C CYS A 160 -2.97 10.35 3.34
N ILE A 161 -2.15 9.40 3.81
CA ILE A 161 -0.69 9.42 3.63
C ILE A 161 -0.29 8.32 2.66
N GLN A 162 0.44 8.66 1.61
CA GLN A 162 0.98 7.68 0.68
C GLN A 162 2.34 7.17 1.17
N THR A 163 2.38 5.92 1.62
CA THR A 163 3.62 5.28 2.10
C THR A 163 4.54 4.86 0.97
N ASN A 164 3.98 4.18 -0.03
CA ASN A 164 4.70 3.64 -1.18
C ASN A 164 3.88 3.91 -2.45
N ALA A 165 4.45 3.60 -3.62
CA ALA A 165 3.74 3.68 -4.90
C ALA A 165 2.39 2.94 -4.91
N VAL A 166 2.32 1.83 -4.19
CA VAL A 166 1.19 0.89 -4.21
C VAL A 166 0.37 0.84 -2.93
N SER A 167 0.84 1.49 -1.85
CA SER A 167 0.18 1.42 -0.54
C SER A 167 -0.06 2.80 0.04
N LYS A 168 -1.27 3.01 0.54
CA LYS A 168 -1.68 4.24 1.22
C LYS A 168 -2.26 3.91 2.59
N ILE A 169 -2.08 4.84 3.51
CA ILE A 169 -2.65 4.80 4.84
C ILE A 169 -3.73 5.85 4.91
N ILE A 170 -4.87 5.46 5.47
CA ILE A 170 -5.97 6.36 5.73
C ILE A 170 -6.29 6.25 7.22
N ALA A 171 -6.20 7.38 7.91
CA ALA A 171 -6.64 7.51 9.29
C ALA A 171 -7.90 8.37 9.31
N THR A 172 -8.98 7.78 9.82
CA THR A 172 -10.25 8.48 10.07
C THR A 172 -10.37 8.77 11.58
N GLU A 173 -11.56 9.00 12.11
CA GLU A 173 -11.77 9.23 13.55
C GLU A 173 -11.67 7.91 14.35
N ASN A 174 -12.33 6.86 13.87
CA ASN A 174 -12.44 5.58 14.54
C ASN A 174 -11.65 4.47 13.85
N TRP A 175 -11.24 4.65 12.59
CA TRP A 175 -10.55 3.62 11.83
C TRP A 175 -9.15 4.03 11.44
N ILE A 176 -8.27 3.04 11.35
CA ILE A 176 -7.01 3.13 10.64
C ILE A 176 -6.98 2.02 9.58
N LEU A 177 -6.67 2.43 8.35
CA LEU A 177 -6.75 1.59 7.18
C LEU A 177 -5.40 1.62 6.48
N LYS A 178 -4.82 0.45 6.23
CA LYS A 178 -3.70 0.29 5.30
C LYS A 178 -4.22 -0.36 4.04
N VAL A 179 -4.30 0.44 2.99
CA VAL A 179 -4.76 0.01 1.68
C VAL A 179 -3.57 -0.48 0.86
N THR A 180 -3.63 -1.73 0.42
CA THR A 180 -2.67 -2.34 -0.51
C THR A 180 -3.37 -2.66 -1.84
N PRO A 181 -2.65 -3.12 -2.89
CA PRO A 181 -3.27 -3.40 -4.19
C PRO A 181 -4.36 -4.47 -4.12
N LEU A 182 -4.12 -5.55 -3.35
CA LEU A 182 -4.99 -6.72 -3.31
C LEU A 182 -5.88 -6.78 -2.06
N THR A 183 -5.48 -6.16 -0.96
CA THR A 183 -6.22 -6.23 0.32
C THR A 183 -6.19 -4.91 1.08
N ILE A 184 -7.10 -4.77 2.03
CA ILE A 184 -7.10 -3.68 3.00
C ILE A 184 -6.94 -4.31 4.37
N PHE A 185 -5.98 -3.78 5.13
CA PHE A 185 -5.87 -4.03 6.55
C PHE A 185 -6.61 -2.93 7.30
N VAL A 186 -7.42 -3.33 8.26
CA VAL A 186 -8.32 -2.47 9.01
C VAL A 186 -8.06 -2.72 10.48
N ALA A 187 -7.99 -1.64 11.26
CA ALA A 187 -8.07 -1.72 12.71
C ALA A 187 -8.95 -0.58 13.24
N HIS A 188 -9.74 -0.88 14.26
CA HIS A 188 -10.52 0.13 14.98
C HIS A 188 -9.61 0.81 16.01
N GLN A 189 -9.58 2.14 16.04
CA GLN A 189 -8.64 2.91 16.88
C GLN A 189 -8.86 2.71 18.37
N SER A 190 -10.09 2.46 18.82
CA SER A 190 -10.36 2.12 20.23
C SER A 190 -9.72 0.80 20.66
N ASP A 191 -9.52 -0.12 19.72
CA ASP A 191 -9.04 -1.49 19.97
C ASP A 191 -7.60 -1.65 19.49
N ALA A 192 -7.01 -0.61 18.88
CA ALA A 192 -5.68 -0.62 18.33
C ALA A 192 -4.65 -0.17 19.37
N THR A 193 -3.47 -0.78 19.28
CA THR A 193 -2.24 -0.38 19.95
C THR A 193 -1.21 -0.06 18.88
N PHE A 194 -0.55 1.09 19.04
CA PHE A 194 0.40 1.62 18.08
C PHE A 194 1.78 1.58 18.72
N ASN A 195 2.68 0.77 18.16
CA ASN A 195 4.03 0.60 18.67
C ASN A 195 5.03 1.04 17.60
N ALA A 196 5.83 2.07 17.86
CA ALA A 196 6.92 2.44 16.96
C ALA A 196 8.08 1.46 17.17
N CYS A 197 8.33 0.60 16.17
CA CYS A 197 9.26 -0.53 16.26
C CYS A 197 10.63 -0.25 15.64
N HIS A 198 10.68 0.59 14.60
CA HIS A 198 11.92 0.81 13.85
C HIS A 198 12.00 2.20 13.23
N THR A 199 13.21 2.74 13.12
CA THR A 199 13.51 4.00 12.43
C THR A 199 14.62 3.77 11.40
N ASP A 200 14.32 4.02 10.13
CA ASP A 200 15.30 4.01 9.05
C ASP A 200 15.67 5.44 8.69
N THR A 201 16.96 5.76 8.59
CA THR A 201 17.41 7.07 8.07
C THR A 201 18.13 6.85 6.75
N HIS A 202 17.65 7.51 5.69
CA HIS A 202 18.28 7.50 4.37
C HIS A 202 18.82 8.89 4.05
N SER A 203 20.13 8.97 3.77
CA SER A 203 20.75 10.17 3.19
C SER A 203 20.55 10.15 1.67
N ILE A 204 19.72 11.05 1.14
CA ILE A 204 19.65 11.29 -0.30
C ILE A 204 20.88 12.13 -0.67
N SER A 205 21.91 11.49 -1.25
CA SER A 205 23.17 12.09 -1.73
C SER A 205 24.05 12.81 -0.67
N PRO A 206 25.38 12.85 -0.85
CA PRO A 206 26.28 13.60 0.04
C PRO A 206 26.20 15.13 -0.14
N ASP A 207 25.52 15.63 -1.19
CA ASP A 207 25.52 17.04 -1.58
C ASP A 207 24.18 17.76 -1.31
N ASN A 208 23.10 17.01 -1.02
CA ASN A 208 21.80 17.58 -0.69
C ASN A 208 21.41 17.20 0.75
N SER A 209 21.47 18.17 1.66
CA SER A 209 21.45 18.01 3.13
C SER A 209 20.11 17.56 3.74
N ARG A 210 19.24 16.85 3.00
CA ARG A 210 17.96 16.35 3.51
C ARG A 210 18.09 14.85 3.84
N GLN A 211 18.43 14.55 5.09
CA GLN A 211 18.22 13.23 5.65
C GLN A 211 16.71 12.97 5.73
N VAL A 212 16.23 11.92 5.07
CA VAL A 212 14.82 11.49 5.15
C VAL A 212 14.77 10.31 6.09
N GLN A 213 14.03 10.44 7.18
CA GLN A 213 13.82 9.38 8.16
C GLN A 213 12.42 8.80 8.00
N TYR A 214 12.33 7.47 8.04
CA TYR A 214 11.09 6.71 8.04
C TYR A 214 10.91 6.02 9.38
N VAL A 215 9.71 6.12 9.94
CA VAL A 215 9.30 5.42 11.17
C VAL A 215 8.38 4.28 10.78
N THR A 216 8.68 3.07 11.28
CA THR A 216 7.81 1.91 11.15
C THR A 216 7.00 1.73 12.43
N ILE A 217 5.70 1.88 12.31
CA ILE A 217 4.69 1.71 13.37
C ILE A 217 4.00 0.37 13.15
N GLU A 218 4.08 -0.52 14.14
CA GLU A 218 3.28 -1.73 14.19
C GLU A 218 1.90 -1.41 14.77
N VAL A 219 0.85 -1.76 14.03
CA VAL A 219 -0.54 -1.65 14.46
C VAL A 219 -1.02 -3.04 14.89
N LYS A 220 -1.32 -3.17 16.19
CA LYS A 220 -1.86 -4.39 16.80
C LYS A 220 -3.28 -4.14 17.28
N SER A 221 -4.22 -4.95 16.80
CA SER A 221 -5.60 -4.95 17.29
C SER A 221 -5.72 -5.86 18.52
N ALA A 222 -6.49 -5.44 19.52
CA ALA A 222 -6.81 -6.24 20.71
C ALA A 222 -7.79 -7.38 20.41
N ARG A 223 -8.48 -7.35 19.27
CA ARG A 223 -9.41 -8.42 18.86
C ARG A 223 -8.66 -9.63 18.31
N ASP A 224 -9.08 -10.81 18.75
CA ASP A 224 -8.57 -12.09 18.25
C ASP A 224 -8.80 -12.23 16.74
N ASN A 225 -7.86 -12.90 16.06
CA ASN A 225 -7.87 -13.17 14.62
C ASN A 225 -7.68 -11.97 13.68
N VAL A 226 -7.38 -10.76 14.19
CA VAL A 226 -6.98 -9.62 13.35
C VAL A 226 -5.45 -9.62 13.20
N PRO A 227 -4.90 -9.77 11.97
CA PRO A 227 -3.46 -9.74 11.77
C PRO A 227 -2.91 -8.34 12.07
N SER A 228 -1.77 -8.27 12.78
CA SER A 228 -1.03 -7.01 12.90
C SER A 228 -0.47 -6.59 11.55
N PHE A 229 -0.32 -5.29 11.36
CA PHE A 229 0.27 -4.75 10.13
C PHE A 229 1.19 -3.59 10.44
N ASN A 230 2.26 -3.50 9.65
CA ASN A 230 3.25 -2.44 9.79
C ASN A 230 2.94 -1.28 8.85
N ILE A 231 3.05 -0.08 9.37
CA ILE A 231 2.92 1.19 8.69
C ILE A 231 4.30 1.83 8.63
N ARG A 232 4.77 2.20 7.45
CA ARG A 232 6.00 3.00 7.29
C ARG A 232 5.59 4.40 6.90
N ILE A 233 6.04 5.42 7.63
CA ILE A 233 5.75 6.83 7.32
C ILE A 233 6.99 7.68 7.44
N ASN A 234 7.03 8.79 6.70
CA ASN A 234 8.06 9.79 6.87
C ASN A 234 7.89 10.49 8.23
N THR A 235 8.99 10.89 8.87
CA THR A 235 8.96 11.70 10.09
C THR A 235 8.19 13.02 9.91
N SER A 236 8.13 13.59 8.69
CA SER A 236 7.29 14.77 8.42
C SER A 236 5.80 14.51 8.69
N ASP A 237 5.31 13.36 8.24
CA ASP A 237 3.89 13.01 8.28
C ASP A 237 3.53 12.27 9.59
N PHE A 238 4.54 11.95 10.40
CA PHE A 238 4.38 11.30 11.69
C PHE A 238 3.58 12.15 12.66
N LYS A 239 3.82 13.46 12.69
CA LYS A 239 3.10 14.38 13.57
C LYS A 239 1.62 14.48 13.19
N ASP A 240 1.33 14.63 11.90
CA ASP A 240 -0.04 14.67 11.39
C ASP A 240 -0.80 13.39 11.71
N LEU A 241 -0.14 12.22 11.58
CA LEU A 241 -0.74 10.96 11.98
C LEU A 241 -0.96 10.91 13.50
N GLN A 242 0.04 11.28 14.30
CA GLN A 242 -0.05 11.27 15.75
C GLN A 242 -1.18 12.16 16.27
N ASP A 243 -1.34 13.35 15.72
CA ASP A 243 -2.38 14.31 16.10
C ASP A 243 -3.79 13.79 15.79
N ARG A 244 -3.91 12.86 14.83
CA ARG A 244 -5.21 12.26 14.45
C ARG A 244 -5.55 10.98 15.20
N LEU A 245 -4.57 10.26 15.73
CA LEU A 245 -4.82 9.00 16.42
C LEU A 245 -5.46 9.24 17.79
N ALA A 246 -6.55 8.53 18.08
CA ALA A 246 -7.21 8.60 19.39
C ALA A 246 -6.33 8.10 20.54
N ARG A 247 -5.36 7.23 20.25
CA ARG A 247 -4.42 6.65 21.23
C ARG A 247 -2.99 7.07 20.92
N PRO A 248 -2.19 7.42 21.95
CA PRO A 248 -0.79 7.78 21.74
C PRO A 248 0.01 6.59 21.20
N ILE A 249 0.98 6.88 20.33
CA ILE A 249 1.92 5.89 19.82
C ILE A 249 2.93 5.58 20.92
N SER A 250 3.00 4.32 21.35
CA SER A 250 4.03 3.87 22.29
C SER A 250 5.35 3.71 21.55
N ILE A 251 6.36 4.48 21.95
CA ILE A 251 7.69 4.42 21.35
C ILE A 251 8.48 3.35 22.11
N LEU A 252 8.90 2.29 21.42
CA LEU A 252 9.75 1.27 22.02
C LEU A 252 11.11 1.91 22.38
N PRO A 253 11.72 1.55 23.53
CA PRO A 253 12.90 2.24 24.07
C PRO A 253 14.14 2.20 23.15
N ASN A 254 14.14 1.32 22.13
CA ASN A 254 15.22 1.20 21.16
C ASN A 254 15.02 2.06 19.89
N VAL A 255 13.98 2.90 19.83
CA VAL A 255 13.63 3.69 18.63
C VAL A 255 13.87 5.18 18.87
N LEU A 256 14.94 5.70 18.29
CA LEU A 256 15.26 7.13 18.30
C LEU A 256 14.54 7.82 17.13
N VAL A 257 13.29 8.23 17.37
CA VAL A 257 12.60 9.14 16.43
C VAL A 257 13.31 10.49 16.54
N HIS A 258 14.06 10.89 15.51
CA HIS A 258 14.70 12.20 15.54
C HIS A 258 13.61 13.26 15.35
N LYS A 259 13.38 14.04 16.40
CA LYS A 259 12.56 15.26 16.34
C LYS A 259 13.00 16.13 15.16
N SER A 260 12.03 16.80 14.53
CA SER A 260 12.30 17.72 13.41
C SER A 260 13.31 18.79 13.83
N LEU A 261 14.03 19.41 12.88
CA LEU A 261 14.98 20.50 13.20
C LEU A 261 14.30 21.65 13.95
N MET A 262 13.01 21.91 13.68
CA MET A 262 12.23 22.89 14.44
C MET A 262 11.98 22.45 15.87
N ASP A 263 11.64 21.19 16.10
CA ASP A 263 11.42 20.68 17.47
C ASP A 263 12.74 20.66 18.26
N LYS A 264 13.86 20.29 17.62
CA LYS A 264 15.20 20.43 18.21
C LYS A 264 15.51 21.89 18.51
N PHE A 265 15.23 22.80 17.57
CA PHE A 265 15.39 24.24 17.80
C PHE A 265 14.54 24.72 18.98
N VAL A 266 13.29 24.28 19.10
CA VAL A 266 12.41 24.65 20.22
C VAL A 266 12.95 24.11 21.54
N ASP A 267 13.46 22.88 21.56
CA ASP A 267 14.07 22.29 22.76
C ASP A 267 15.34 23.05 23.14
N THR A 268 16.25 23.30 22.19
CA THR A 268 17.48 24.09 22.41
C THR A 268 17.15 25.54 22.80
N PHE A 269 16.14 26.15 22.18
CA PHE A 269 15.69 27.50 22.49
C PHE A 269 15.11 27.57 23.90
N LYS A 270 14.32 26.58 24.32
CA LYS A 270 13.83 26.49 25.70
C LYS A 270 14.97 26.32 26.70
N GLU A 271 16.00 25.55 26.38
CA GLU A 271 17.20 25.44 27.20
C GLU A 271 17.92 26.77 27.32
N VAL A 272 18.21 27.45 26.20
CA VAL A 272 18.84 28.77 26.18
C VAL A 272 18.00 29.82 26.92
N VAL A 273 16.67 29.79 26.78
CA VAL A 273 15.77 30.70 27.49
C VAL A 273 15.76 30.44 28.99
N LYS A 274 15.91 29.19 29.45
CA LYS A 274 16.05 28.88 30.88
C LYS A 274 17.37 29.40 31.46
N GLU A 275 18.41 29.49 30.65
CA GLU A 275 19.69 30.06 31.06
C GLU A 275 19.68 31.59 31.07
N ASN A 276 18.67 32.25 30.50
CA ASN A 276 18.57 33.70 30.52
C ASN A 276 18.18 34.20 31.93
N PRO A 277 18.88 35.24 32.46
CA PRO A 277 18.52 35.84 33.74
C PRO A 277 17.15 36.53 33.64
N LEU A 278 16.30 36.31 34.64
CA LEU A 278 15.00 36.97 34.77
C LEU A 278 15.21 38.41 35.27
N TYR A 279 14.86 39.40 34.44
CA TYR A 279 14.88 40.80 34.83
C TYR A 279 13.52 41.20 35.40
N ASN A 280 13.45 41.52 36.69
CA ASN A 280 12.26 42.14 37.27
C ASN A 280 12.22 43.61 36.86
N THR A 281 11.28 43.96 35.98
CA THR A 281 10.92 45.35 35.74
C THR A 281 10.13 45.85 36.95
N GLN A 282 10.72 46.74 37.74
CA GLN A 282 9.95 47.53 38.69
C GLN A 282 9.06 48.47 37.88
N GLU A 283 7.74 48.27 37.96
CA GLU A 283 6.78 49.28 37.52
C GLU A 283 7.05 50.55 38.34
N VAL A 284 7.53 51.58 37.66
CA VAL A 284 7.75 52.89 38.27
C VAL A 284 6.37 53.54 38.39
N SER A 285 5.86 53.56 39.62
CA SER A 285 4.64 54.27 40.05
C SER A 285 4.82 55.78 39.97
#